data_AF-A0A5R8M5C9-F1
#
_entry.id   AF-A0A5R8M5C9-F1
#
_cell.length_a   1.000
_cell.length_b   1.000
_cell.length_c   1.000
_cell.angle_alpha   90.00
_cell.angle_beta   90.00
_cell.angle_gamma   90.00
#
_symmetry.space_group_name_H-M   'P 1'
#
loop_
_entity.id
_entity.type
_entity.pdbx_description
1 polymer ?
#
loop_
_entity_poly.entity_id
_entity_poly.type
_entity_poly.pdbx_seq_one_letter_code
_entity_poly.pdbx_strand_id
1 'polypeptide(L)'
;MKDIPWLKIIITLISISVALLEIWDFKKKEAKNWKKIRKSRKFWIILLFLPLILLTIWDTTSDSIQQAELEKKRDSLITVDSLRAAKIIENLNTAVESIGSTKSEILKIDSLIGGINDSINIQIGLLNRAVEKSKELVDLEKQKLVKDSPNLGVLGNSFKLTKDVKGDGYNVSFTFTNYGGRVANNVRYKCLILVSDENMLRRNVFLSPRGNTWKKSMSIPENNQVYNSIEAKFQVEKEQIKSYDDLYFVIRFKYTDDILRKDFDFNLFYTPRNYHYGVENFFNCDPREERIIKYPLLELGLEQYLVGNN
;
A
#
# COMPACT_ATOMS: atom_id res chain seq x y z
N MET A 1 -43.11 -75.44 27.23
CA MET A 1 -43.08 -76.92 27.33
C MET A 1 -43.29 -77.45 25.92
N LYS A 2 -42.45 -78.38 25.45
CA LYS A 2 -42.50 -78.87 24.07
C LYS A 2 -43.85 -79.56 23.83
N ASP A 3 -44.53 -79.18 22.74
CA ASP A 3 -45.66 -79.93 22.22
C ASP A 3 -45.27 -81.40 22.12
N ILE A 4 -46.12 -82.25 22.67
CA ILE A 4 -45.96 -83.70 22.64
C ILE A 4 -47.01 -84.26 21.66
N PRO A 5 -46.83 -84.03 20.34
CA PRO A 5 -47.84 -84.41 19.34
C PRO A 5 -48.09 -85.92 19.32
N TRP A 6 -47.11 -86.72 19.74
CA TRP A 6 -47.24 -88.17 19.86
C TRP A 6 -48.26 -88.60 20.91
N LEU A 7 -48.44 -87.84 22.00
CA LEU A 7 -49.42 -88.16 23.03
C LEU A 7 -50.87 -88.02 22.52
N LYS A 8 -51.13 -86.98 21.70
CA LYS A 8 -52.43 -86.76 21.06
C LYS A 8 -52.79 -87.88 20.10
N ILE A 9 -51.82 -88.34 19.31
CA ILE A 9 -51.98 -89.46 18.36
C ILE A 9 -52.30 -90.76 19.11
N ILE A 10 -51.62 -91.04 20.23
CA ILE A 10 -51.89 -92.24 21.04
C ILE A 10 -53.31 -92.22 21.60
N ILE A 11 -53.74 -91.09 22.17
CA ILE A 11 -55.08 -90.99 22.76
C ILE A 11 -56.17 -91.13 21.69
N THR A 12 -55.99 -90.54 20.50
CA THR A 12 -56.93 -90.71 19.39
C THR A 12 -56.98 -92.15 18.88
N LEU A 13 -55.84 -92.83 18.74
CA LEU A 13 -55.77 -94.25 18.37
C LEU A 13 -56.49 -95.15 19.36
N ILE A 14 -56.30 -94.93 20.67
CA ILE A 14 -57.00 -95.67 21.73
C ILE A 14 -58.51 -95.45 21.61
N SER A 15 -58.96 -94.20 21.48
CA SER A 15 -60.38 -93.87 21.35
C SER A 15 -61.04 -94.49 20.11
N ILE A 16 -60.35 -94.50 18.97
CA ILE A 16 -60.82 -95.16 17.73
C ILE A 16 -60.88 -96.68 17.92
N SER A 17 -59.86 -97.26 18.55
CA SER A 17 -59.78 -98.72 18.80
C SER A 17 -60.92 -99.19 19.71
N VAL A 18 -61.23 -98.41 20.75
CA VAL A 18 -62.35 -98.70 21.66
C VAL A 18 -63.70 -98.52 20.95
N ALA A 19 -63.86 -97.48 20.12
CA ALA A 19 -65.07 -97.30 19.32
C ALA A 19 -65.30 -98.44 18.31
N LEU A 20 -64.23 -98.93 17.66
CA LEU A 20 -64.28 -100.08 16.76
C LEU A 20 -64.61 -101.38 17.50
N LEU A 21 -64.05 -101.60 18.69
CA LEU A 21 -64.39 -102.73 19.55
C LEU A 21 -65.87 -102.71 19.94
N GLU A 22 -66.42 -101.54 20.30
CA GLU A 22 -67.85 -101.41 20.62
C GLU A 22 -68.78 -101.70 19.41
N ILE A 23 -68.39 -101.26 18.20
CA ILE A 23 -69.13 -101.55 16.96
C ILE A 23 -69.07 -103.05 16.62
N TRP A 24 -67.93 -103.69 16.85
CA TRP A 24 -67.75 -105.12 16.58
C TRP A 24 -68.55 -106.00 17.56
N ASP A 25 -68.54 -105.64 18.85
CA ASP A 25 -69.35 -106.29 19.88
C ASP A 25 -70.86 -106.10 19.67
N PHE A 26 -71.26 -105.01 19.01
CA PHE A 26 -72.65 -104.76 18.61
C PHE A 26 -73.14 -105.74 17.54
N LYS A 27 -72.31 -106.04 16.53
CA LYS A 27 -72.65 -107.02 15.47
C LYS A 27 -72.77 -108.46 15.99
N LYS A 28 -72.13 -108.80 17.10
CA LYS A 28 -72.05 -110.19 17.61
C LYS A 28 -73.19 -110.56 18.59
N LYS A 29 -73.89 -109.58 19.17
CA LYS A 29 -74.95 -109.80 20.19
C LYS A 29 -76.34 -109.38 19.70
N GLU A 30 -76.80 -109.98 18.62
CA GLU A 30 -78.19 -109.86 18.16
C GLU A 30 -79.17 -110.83 18.87
N ALA A 31 -78.72 -111.61 19.87
CA ALA A 31 -79.59 -112.50 20.63
C ALA A 31 -79.60 -112.19 22.15
N LYS A 32 -80.77 -111.73 22.62
CA LYS A 32 -81.24 -111.61 24.03
C LYS A 32 -80.55 -110.57 24.94
N ASN A 33 -81.36 -109.61 25.43
CA ASN A 33 -81.12 -108.58 26.48
C ASN A 33 -80.62 -107.18 26.06
N TRP A 34 -81.44 -106.46 25.28
CA TRP A 34 -81.20 -105.07 24.87
C TRP A 34 -81.34 -103.99 25.97
N LYS A 35 -82.12 -104.21 27.04
CA LYS A 35 -82.44 -103.12 28.00
C LYS A 35 -81.34 -102.81 29.03
N LYS A 36 -80.46 -103.75 29.40
CA LYS A 36 -79.44 -103.53 30.45
C LYS A 36 -78.17 -102.83 29.92
N ILE A 37 -77.91 -102.91 28.62
CA ILE A 37 -76.67 -102.41 27.97
C ILE A 37 -76.71 -100.87 27.74
N ARG A 38 -77.90 -100.25 27.67
CA ARG A 38 -78.08 -98.85 27.23
C ARG A 38 -77.57 -97.79 28.23
N LYS A 39 -77.58 -98.06 29.55
CA LYS A 39 -77.09 -97.10 30.58
C LYS A 39 -75.56 -97.11 30.72
N SER A 40 -74.93 -98.29 30.70
CA SER A 40 -73.48 -98.40 30.80
C SER A 40 -72.77 -97.83 29.56
N ARG A 41 -73.33 -98.03 28.36
CA ARG A 41 -72.73 -97.49 27.11
C ARG A 41 -72.71 -95.97 27.01
N LYS A 42 -73.79 -95.28 27.43
CA LYS A 42 -73.78 -93.81 27.45
C LYS A 42 -72.68 -93.27 28.35
N PHE A 43 -72.41 -93.93 29.48
CA PHE A 43 -71.36 -93.56 30.41
C PHE A 43 -69.97 -93.72 29.78
N TRP A 44 -69.69 -94.85 29.12
CA TRP A 44 -68.38 -95.10 28.47
C TRP A 44 -68.11 -94.18 27.28
N ILE A 45 -69.12 -93.90 26.45
CA ILE A 45 -68.99 -92.94 25.35
C ILE A 45 -68.68 -91.54 25.90
N ILE A 46 -69.40 -91.09 26.93
CA ILE A 46 -69.13 -89.78 27.57
C ILE A 46 -67.72 -89.75 28.17
N LEU A 47 -67.27 -90.84 28.80
CA LEU A 47 -65.93 -90.95 29.38
C LEU A 47 -64.81 -90.88 28.32
N LEU A 48 -65.04 -91.45 27.13
CA LEU A 48 -64.10 -91.42 26.01
C LEU A 48 -64.02 -90.05 25.32
N PHE A 49 -65.12 -89.29 25.26
CA PHE A 49 -65.15 -87.96 24.64
C PHE A 49 -64.65 -86.84 25.57
N LEU A 50 -64.72 -87.01 26.89
CA LEU A 50 -64.25 -86.02 27.87
C LEU A 50 -62.75 -85.62 27.71
N PRO A 51 -61.78 -86.55 27.59
CA PRO A 51 -60.37 -86.18 27.43
C PRO A 51 -60.08 -85.48 26.09
N LEU A 52 -60.85 -85.78 25.03
CA LEU A 52 -60.74 -85.10 23.73
C LEU A 52 -61.16 -83.63 23.83
N ILE A 53 -62.25 -83.33 24.53
CA ILE A 53 -62.74 -81.95 24.73
C ILE A 53 -61.74 -81.15 25.59
N LEU A 54 -61.21 -81.75 26.65
CA LEU A 54 -60.21 -81.11 27.51
C LEU A 54 -58.91 -80.78 26.75
N LEU A 55 -58.46 -81.65 25.86
CA LEU A 55 -57.30 -81.40 25.00
C LEU A 55 -57.53 -80.23 24.04
N THR A 56 -58.71 -80.14 23.41
CA THR A 56 -59.03 -79.00 22.52
C THR A 56 -59.10 -77.67 23.25
N ILE A 57 -59.63 -77.64 24.48
CA ILE A 57 -59.67 -76.42 25.30
C ILE A 57 -58.26 -76.02 25.75
N TRP A 58 -57.42 -77.00 26.06
CA TRP A 58 -56.02 -76.76 26.43
C TRP A 58 -55.21 -76.19 25.27
N ASP A 59 -55.41 -76.71 24.05
CA ASP A 59 -54.72 -76.20 22.86
C ASP A 59 -55.12 -74.74 22.58
N THR A 60 -56.41 -74.41 22.61
CA THR A 60 -56.86 -73.04 22.35
C THR A 60 -56.42 -72.05 23.43
N THR A 61 -56.36 -72.48 24.70
CA THR A 61 -55.81 -71.64 25.78
C THR A 61 -54.29 -71.49 25.69
N SER A 62 -53.55 -72.53 25.32
CA SER A 62 -52.10 -72.44 25.11
C SER A 62 -51.75 -71.51 23.94
N ASP A 63 -52.44 -71.67 22.81
CA ASP A 63 -52.20 -70.86 21.60
C ASP A 63 -52.54 -69.39 21.83
N SER A 64 -53.66 -69.09 22.51
CA SER A 64 -54.01 -67.70 22.86
C SER A 64 -53.02 -67.05 23.82
N ILE A 65 -52.45 -67.81 24.77
CA ILE A 65 -51.41 -67.29 25.68
C ILE A 65 -50.12 -66.99 24.92
N GLN A 66 -49.68 -67.89 24.02
CA GLN A 66 -48.48 -67.66 23.20
C GLN A 66 -48.64 -66.46 22.27
N GLN A 67 -49.82 -66.31 21.67
CA GLN A 67 -50.12 -65.20 20.77
C GLN A 67 -50.13 -63.85 21.53
N ALA A 68 -50.72 -63.80 22.72
CA ALA A 68 -50.69 -62.62 23.58
C ALA A 68 -49.26 -62.26 24.03
N GLU A 69 -48.39 -63.25 24.26
CA GLU A 69 -46.99 -63.00 24.62
C GLU A 69 -46.18 -62.45 23.43
N LEU A 70 -46.44 -62.94 22.21
CA LEU A 70 -45.82 -62.44 20.98
C LEU A 70 -46.29 -61.03 20.64
N GLU A 71 -47.57 -60.72 20.81
CA GLU A 71 -48.12 -59.37 20.63
C GLU A 71 -47.49 -58.38 21.63
N LYS A 72 -47.37 -58.75 22.90
CA LYS A 72 -46.67 -57.93 23.90
C LYS A 72 -45.21 -57.68 23.54
N LYS A 73 -44.49 -58.70 23.04
CA LYS A 73 -43.10 -58.54 22.58
C LYS A 73 -43.02 -57.59 21.38
N ARG A 74 -43.89 -57.75 20.39
CA ARG A 74 -43.97 -56.86 19.22
C ARG A 74 -44.24 -55.41 19.65
N ASP A 75 -45.23 -55.19 20.50
CA ASP A 75 -45.61 -53.84 20.92
C ASP A 75 -44.51 -53.18 21.78
N SER A 76 -43.78 -53.97 22.57
CA SER A 76 -42.59 -53.51 23.30
C SER A 76 -41.45 -53.10 22.35
N LEU A 77 -41.24 -53.82 21.25
CA LEU A 77 -40.24 -53.48 20.25
C LEU A 77 -40.63 -52.20 19.50
N ILE A 78 -41.89 -52.08 19.09
CA ILE A 78 -42.41 -50.87 18.42
C ILE A 78 -42.25 -49.63 19.30
N THR A 79 -42.51 -49.74 20.60
CA THR A 79 -42.35 -48.61 21.54
C THR A 79 -40.88 -48.25 21.78
N VAL A 80 -39.97 -49.22 21.83
CA VAL A 80 -38.53 -48.95 21.93
C VAL A 80 -37.99 -48.31 20.66
N ASP A 81 -38.41 -48.79 19.49
CA ASP A 81 -37.95 -48.26 18.20
C ASP A 81 -38.53 -46.87 17.94
N SER A 82 -39.77 -46.59 18.34
CA SER A 82 -40.34 -45.24 18.24
C SER A 82 -39.63 -44.24 19.16
N LEU A 83 -39.26 -44.65 20.38
CA LEU A 83 -38.44 -43.84 21.30
C LEU A 83 -37.04 -43.55 20.71
N ARG A 84 -36.40 -44.55 20.11
CA ARG A 84 -35.11 -44.36 19.42
C ARG A 84 -35.22 -43.41 18.24
N ALA A 85 -36.26 -43.57 17.42
CA ALA A 85 -36.51 -42.70 16.27
C ALA A 85 -36.76 -41.25 16.71
N ALA A 86 -37.58 -41.02 17.74
CA ALA A 86 -37.80 -39.70 18.32
C ALA A 86 -36.48 -39.05 18.79
N LYS A 87 -35.62 -39.81 19.46
CA LYS A 87 -34.32 -39.31 19.93
C LYS A 87 -33.34 -38.99 18.79
N ILE A 88 -33.38 -39.75 17.70
CA ILE A 88 -32.57 -39.46 16.50
C ILE A 88 -33.06 -38.15 15.84
N ILE A 89 -34.38 -37.97 15.72
CA ILE A 89 -34.98 -36.75 15.16
C ILE A 89 -34.61 -35.52 16.00
N GLU A 90 -34.69 -35.65 17.32
CA GLU A 90 -34.28 -34.59 18.26
C GLU A 90 -32.81 -34.19 18.06
N ASN A 91 -31.89 -35.16 18.05
CA ASN A 91 -30.48 -34.91 17.82
C ASN A 91 -30.20 -34.27 16.44
N LEU A 92 -30.93 -34.69 15.40
CA LEU A 92 -30.84 -34.12 14.06
C LEU A 92 -31.30 -32.66 14.02
N ASN A 93 -32.41 -32.34 14.69
CA ASN A 93 -32.87 -30.96 14.81
C ASN A 93 -31.83 -30.07 15.49
N THR A 94 -31.25 -30.52 16.61
CA THR A 94 -30.19 -29.77 17.30
C THR A 94 -28.95 -29.57 16.42
N ALA A 95 -28.55 -30.58 15.65
CA ALA A 95 -27.43 -30.46 14.71
C ALA A 95 -27.72 -29.48 13.57
N VAL A 96 -28.94 -29.51 13.01
CA VAL A 96 -29.37 -28.57 11.97
C VAL A 96 -29.41 -27.13 12.48
N GLU A 97 -29.90 -26.90 13.71
CA GLU A 97 -29.89 -25.58 14.36
C GLU A 97 -28.45 -25.07 14.55
N SER A 98 -27.53 -25.93 15.01
CA SER A 98 -26.11 -25.59 15.17
C SER A 98 -25.41 -25.28 13.84
N ILE A 99 -25.77 -25.96 12.75
CA ILE A 99 -25.26 -25.64 11.41
C ILE A 99 -25.83 -24.29 10.94
N GLY A 100 -27.11 -24.02 11.24
CA GLY A 100 -27.76 -22.75 10.96
C GLY A 100 -27.09 -21.56 11.64
N SER A 101 -26.73 -21.69 12.92
CA SER A 101 -26.01 -20.64 13.66
C SER A 101 -24.60 -20.42 13.09
N THR A 102 -23.86 -21.50 12.80
CA THR A 102 -22.52 -21.44 12.20
C THR A 102 -22.55 -20.71 10.85
N LYS A 103 -23.54 -21.00 10.00
CA LYS A 103 -23.73 -20.29 8.72
C LYS A 103 -23.94 -18.79 8.93
N SER A 104 -24.74 -18.40 9.93
CA SER A 104 -24.97 -16.98 10.26
C SER A 104 -23.68 -16.29 10.71
N GLU A 105 -22.85 -16.97 11.50
CA GLU A 105 -21.55 -16.44 11.96
C GLU A 105 -20.58 -16.25 10.80
N ILE A 106 -20.49 -17.21 9.86
CA ILE A 106 -19.66 -17.08 8.66
C ILE A 106 -20.09 -15.86 7.82
N LEU A 107 -21.39 -15.64 7.61
CA LEU A 107 -21.88 -14.47 6.89
C LEU A 107 -21.54 -13.14 7.58
N LYS A 108 -21.53 -13.13 8.92
CA LYS A 108 -21.07 -11.95 9.68
C LYS A 108 -19.58 -11.72 9.50
N ILE A 109 -18.77 -12.78 9.52
CA ILE A 109 -17.32 -12.71 9.27
C ILE A 109 -17.04 -12.18 7.86
N ASP A 110 -17.73 -12.67 6.83
CA ASP A 110 -17.57 -12.19 5.45
C ASP A 110 -17.90 -10.69 5.34
N SER A 111 -18.97 -10.23 6.01
CA SER A 111 -19.32 -8.81 6.07
C SER A 111 -18.23 -7.98 6.76
N LEU A 112 -17.66 -8.46 7.87
CA LEU A 112 -16.55 -7.81 8.56
C LEU A 112 -15.28 -7.74 7.69
N ILE A 113 -14.96 -8.81 6.95
CA ILE A 113 -13.85 -8.83 5.99
C ILE A 113 -14.08 -7.79 4.89
N GLY A 114 -15.31 -7.67 4.38
CA GLY A 114 -15.70 -6.62 3.44
C GLY A 114 -15.41 -5.22 3.99
N GLY A 115 -15.87 -4.94 5.21
CA GLY A 115 -15.61 -3.66 5.89
C GLY A 115 -14.13 -3.38 6.15
N ILE A 116 -13.33 -4.40 6.47
CA ILE A 116 -11.88 -4.29 6.62
C ILE A 116 -11.22 -3.95 5.28
N ASN A 117 -11.60 -4.62 4.19
CA ASN A 117 -11.06 -4.34 2.86
C ASN A 117 -11.37 -2.91 2.40
N ASP A 118 -12.58 -2.43 2.64
CA ASP A 118 -12.95 -1.04 2.33
C ASP A 118 -12.11 -0.05 3.16
N SER A 119 -11.91 -0.33 4.44
CA SER A 119 -11.04 0.47 5.31
C SER A 119 -9.60 0.51 4.81
N ILE A 120 -9.03 -0.64 4.42
CA ILE A 120 -7.68 -0.75 3.85
C ILE A 120 -7.58 0.08 2.55
N ASN A 121 -8.56 -0.04 1.65
CA ASN A 121 -8.58 0.71 0.40
C ASN A 121 -8.62 2.22 0.63
N ILE A 122 -9.41 2.68 1.60
CA ILE A 122 -9.44 4.09 2.00
C ILE A 122 -8.08 4.53 2.53
N GLN A 123 -7.45 3.74 3.42
CA GLN A 123 -6.14 4.06 3.98
C GLN A 123 -5.04 4.11 2.92
N ILE A 124 -5.02 3.16 1.98
CA ILE A 124 -4.09 3.17 0.83
C ILE A 124 -4.31 4.42 -0.03
N GLY A 125 -5.57 4.78 -0.29
CA GLY A 125 -5.90 6.00 -1.03
C GLY A 125 -5.41 7.28 -0.35
N LEU A 126 -5.56 7.37 0.98
CA LEU A 126 -5.04 8.49 1.77
C LEU A 126 -3.50 8.53 1.76
N LEU A 127 -2.84 7.37 1.88
CA LEU A 127 -1.38 7.28 1.84
C LEU A 127 -0.84 7.74 0.49
N ASN A 128 -1.44 7.30 -0.63
CA ASN A 128 -1.02 7.71 -1.97
C ASN A 128 -1.14 9.23 -2.15
N ARG A 129 -2.25 9.84 -1.71
CA ARG A 129 -2.42 11.31 -1.74
C ARG A 129 -1.41 12.03 -0.85
N ALA A 130 -1.07 11.47 0.31
CA ALA A 130 -0.05 12.04 1.19
C ALA A 130 1.34 11.99 0.53
N VAL A 131 1.67 10.89 -0.14
CA VAL A 131 2.92 10.74 -0.91
C VAL A 131 2.97 11.73 -2.07
N GLU A 132 1.88 11.90 -2.82
CA GLU A 132 1.79 12.89 -3.91
C GLU A 132 2.01 14.32 -3.40
N LYS A 133 1.32 14.73 -2.34
CA LYS A 133 1.51 16.04 -1.72
C LYS A 133 2.93 16.23 -1.17
N SER A 134 3.52 15.18 -0.60
CA SER A 134 4.90 15.23 -0.12
C SER A 134 5.88 15.46 -1.27
N LYS A 135 5.68 14.83 -2.42
CA LYS A 135 6.50 15.08 -3.63
C LYS A 135 6.34 16.51 -4.11
N GLU A 136 5.10 17.01 -4.20
CA GLU A 136 4.81 18.38 -4.61
C GLU A 136 5.51 19.39 -3.68
N LEU A 137 5.44 19.20 -2.36
CA LEU A 137 6.12 20.05 -1.39
C LEU A 137 7.64 20.05 -1.56
N VAL A 138 8.23 18.88 -1.78
CA VAL A 138 9.67 18.76 -2.05
C VAL A 138 10.05 19.50 -3.33
N ASP A 139 9.24 19.41 -4.39
CA ASP A 139 9.52 20.10 -5.63
C ASP A 139 9.33 21.62 -5.53
N LEU A 140 8.32 22.08 -4.80
CA LEU A 140 8.15 23.50 -4.45
C LEU A 140 9.31 24.02 -3.61
N GLU A 141 9.81 23.23 -2.66
CA GLU A 141 10.98 23.59 -1.86
C GLU A 141 12.23 23.69 -2.73
N LYS A 142 12.47 22.76 -3.65
CA LYS A 142 13.57 22.86 -4.62
C LYS A 142 13.46 24.12 -5.48
N GLN A 143 12.27 24.42 -6.01
CA GLN A 143 12.05 25.63 -6.81
C GLN A 143 12.31 26.90 -6.00
N LYS A 144 11.84 26.93 -4.75
CA LYS A 144 12.09 28.03 -3.82
C LYS A 144 13.58 28.20 -3.54
N LEU A 145 14.31 27.11 -3.26
CA LEU A 145 15.76 27.16 -3.06
C LEU A 145 16.46 27.75 -4.28
N VAL A 146 16.12 27.33 -5.50
CA VAL A 146 16.69 27.89 -6.72
C VAL A 146 16.36 29.38 -6.87
N LYS A 147 15.10 29.78 -6.65
CA LYS A 147 14.68 31.18 -6.74
C LYS A 147 15.37 32.08 -5.72
N ASP A 148 15.55 31.58 -4.50
CA ASP A 148 16.18 32.31 -3.41
C ASP A 148 17.71 32.27 -3.49
N SER A 149 18.30 31.64 -4.53
CA SER A 149 19.76 31.59 -4.70
C SER A 149 20.37 32.99 -4.69
N PRO A 150 21.58 33.14 -4.14
CA PRO A 150 22.29 34.40 -4.23
C PRO A 150 22.40 34.82 -5.70
N ASN A 151 22.28 36.11 -5.97
CA ASN A 151 22.39 36.64 -7.32
C ASN A 151 23.16 37.95 -7.26
N LEU A 152 24.47 37.88 -7.51
CA LEU A 152 25.34 39.04 -7.46
C LEU A 152 25.35 39.77 -8.80
N GLY A 153 25.21 41.09 -8.76
CA GLY A 153 25.39 41.97 -9.92
C GLY A 153 25.90 43.35 -9.52
N VAL A 154 26.27 44.16 -10.51
CA VAL A 154 26.62 45.57 -10.32
C VAL A 154 25.57 46.42 -11.02
N LEU A 155 24.94 47.34 -10.29
CA LEU A 155 24.11 48.35 -10.95
C LEU A 155 25.01 49.30 -11.72
N GLY A 156 24.67 49.63 -12.96
CA GLY A 156 25.48 50.55 -13.77
C GLY A 156 25.77 51.89 -13.08
N ASN A 157 24.79 52.44 -12.35
CA ASN A 157 24.95 53.68 -11.59
C ASN A 157 25.81 53.58 -10.31
N SER A 158 26.24 52.37 -9.92
CA SER A 158 27.11 52.16 -8.77
C SER A 158 28.58 52.28 -9.13
N PHE A 159 28.92 52.19 -10.42
CA PHE A 159 30.28 52.31 -10.91
C PHE A 159 30.66 53.78 -11.04
N LYS A 160 31.79 54.17 -10.45
CA LYS A 160 32.31 55.54 -10.44
C LYS A 160 33.79 55.54 -10.75
N LEU A 161 34.18 56.38 -11.70
CA LEU A 161 35.56 56.79 -11.93
C LEU A 161 35.72 58.21 -11.37
N THR A 162 36.67 58.39 -10.46
CA THR A 162 36.96 59.70 -9.85
C THR A 162 38.44 60.00 -9.93
N LYS A 163 38.82 61.23 -10.25
CA LYS A 163 40.24 61.62 -10.25
C LYS A 163 40.79 61.58 -8.83
N ASP A 164 41.96 60.98 -8.64
CA ASP A 164 42.62 61.00 -7.34
C ASP A 164 43.04 62.44 -6.99
N VAL A 165 42.61 62.93 -5.83
CA VAL A 165 42.89 64.30 -5.36
C VAL A 165 44.35 64.45 -4.94
N LYS A 166 45.04 63.34 -4.62
CA LYS A 166 46.41 63.33 -4.09
C LYS A 166 47.46 62.71 -5.02
N GLY A 167 47.09 62.20 -6.18
CA GLY A 167 48.01 61.47 -7.07
C GLY A 167 47.69 61.61 -8.56
N ASP A 168 48.63 61.16 -9.42
CA ASP A 168 48.47 61.12 -10.88
C ASP A 168 47.70 59.87 -11.33
N GLY A 169 46.44 59.74 -10.91
CA GLY A 169 45.61 58.58 -11.23
C GLY A 169 44.11 58.78 -11.05
N TYR A 170 43.38 57.69 -11.26
CA TYR A 170 41.94 57.60 -11.10
C TYR A 170 41.59 56.51 -10.08
N ASN A 171 40.64 56.81 -9.20
CA ASN A 171 40.00 55.87 -8.31
C ASN A 171 38.75 55.32 -8.97
N VAL A 172 38.72 54.01 -9.16
CA VAL A 172 37.55 53.27 -9.64
C VAL A 172 36.88 52.63 -8.44
N SER A 173 35.57 52.85 -8.30
CA SER A 173 34.75 52.19 -7.28
C SER A 173 33.46 51.66 -7.88
N PHE A 174 33.01 50.50 -7.44
CA PHE A 174 31.67 49.99 -7.76
C PHE A 174 31.11 49.17 -6.61
N THR A 175 29.80 48.97 -6.60
CA THR A 175 29.12 48.23 -5.54
C THR A 175 28.47 46.98 -6.13
N PHE A 176 28.87 45.81 -5.64
CA PHE A 176 28.09 44.59 -5.86
C PHE A 176 26.87 44.62 -4.99
N THR A 177 25.75 44.20 -5.53
CA THR A 177 24.53 43.97 -4.78
C THR A 177 24.10 42.53 -4.97
N ASN A 178 23.72 41.89 -3.87
CA ASN A 178 23.03 40.62 -3.89
C ASN A 178 21.53 40.87 -4.03
N TYR A 179 20.96 40.47 -5.16
CA TYR A 179 19.52 40.52 -5.42
C TYR A 179 18.81 39.23 -5.04
N GLY A 180 19.56 38.21 -4.65
CA GLY A 180 19.03 36.93 -4.19
C GLY A 180 18.46 37.02 -2.78
N GLY A 181 17.62 36.04 -2.43
CA GLY A 181 17.05 35.93 -1.08
C GLY A 181 18.01 35.37 -0.02
N ARG A 182 19.18 34.88 -0.45
CA ARG A 182 20.17 34.19 0.40
C ARG A 182 21.56 34.78 0.23
N VAL A 183 22.39 34.62 1.26
CA VAL A 183 23.76 35.13 1.32
C VAL A 183 24.66 34.45 0.31
N ALA A 184 25.44 35.23 -0.44
CA ALA A 184 26.56 34.71 -1.22
C ALA A 184 27.79 34.55 -0.32
N ASN A 185 28.37 33.36 -0.25
CA ASN A 185 29.55 33.05 0.56
C ASN A 185 30.81 32.97 -0.31
N ASN A 186 31.97 33.14 0.32
CA ASN A 186 33.28 33.03 -0.33
C ASN A 186 33.41 33.91 -1.58
N VAL A 187 32.78 35.09 -1.55
CA VAL A 187 32.75 36.00 -2.70
C VAL A 187 34.18 36.46 -3.03
N ARG A 188 34.54 36.34 -4.31
CA ARG A 188 35.84 36.74 -4.87
C ARG A 188 35.61 37.44 -6.19
N TYR A 189 36.43 38.45 -6.49
CA TYR A 189 36.33 39.14 -7.77
C TYR A 189 37.68 39.53 -8.35
N LYS A 190 37.68 39.70 -9.68
CA LYS A 190 38.81 40.24 -10.45
C LYS A 190 38.28 41.24 -11.46
N CYS A 191 38.86 42.43 -11.50
CA CYS A 191 38.53 43.45 -12.48
C CYS A 191 39.66 43.56 -13.51
N LEU A 192 39.29 43.71 -14.77
CA LEU A 192 40.17 43.98 -15.90
C LEU A 192 39.67 45.25 -16.57
N ILE A 193 40.59 46.16 -16.89
CA ILE A 193 40.30 47.38 -17.64
C ILE A 193 40.97 47.24 -18.99
N LEU A 194 40.20 47.58 -20.02
CA LEU A 194 40.59 47.55 -21.41
C LEU A 194 40.46 48.99 -21.91
N VAL A 195 41.57 49.57 -22.36
CA VAL A 195 41.60 50.92 -22.93
C VAL A 195 41.82 50.82 -24.43
N SER A 196 40.88 51.34 -25.22
CA SER A 196 40.97 51.49 -26.68
C SER A 196 41.66 52.82 -27.03
N ASP A 197 42.39 52.84 -28.15
CA ASP A 197 42.98 54.07 -28.73
C ASP A 197 42.02 54.59 -29.81
N GLU A 198 41.78 55.91 -29.86
CA GLU A 198 40.74 56.61 -30.64
C GLU A 198 40.74 56.30 -32.15
N ASN A 199 41.77 55.61 -32.66
CA ASN A 199 41.90 55.20 -34.07
C ASN A 199 41.70 53.70 -34.35
N MET A 200 41.26 52.89 -33.37
CA MET A 200 41.32 51.42 -33.46
C MET A 200 39.98 50.67 -33.45
N LEU A 201 38.85 51.32 -33.71
CA LEU A 201 37.53 50.68 -33.94
C LEU A 201 37.50 49.62 -35.08
N ARG A 202 38.63 49.36 -35.78
CA ARG A 202 38.74 48.33 -36.83
C ARG A 202 39.93 47.36 -36.70
N ARG A 203 40.90 47.59 -35.83
CA ARG A 203 42.05 46.68 -35.64
C ARG A 203 42.56 46.78 -34.20
N ASN A 204 42.30 45.71 -33.45
CA ASN A 204 42.96 45.25 -32.23
C ASN A 204 44.25 46.01 -31.89
N VAL A 205 44.26 46.74 -30.76
CA VAL A 205 45.25 46.64 -29.68
C VAL A 205 44.65 47.31 -28.44
N PHE A 206 44.46 46.56 -27.36
CA PHE A 206 44.25 47.13 -26.03
C PHE A 206 45.63 47.24 -25.36
N LEU A 207 46.01 48.43 -24.92
CA LEU A 207 47.32 48.63 -24.28
C LEU A 207 47.31 48.05 -22.86
N SER A 208 48.00 46.92 -22.70
CA SER A 208 49.09 46.83 -21.71
C SER A 208 50.17 45.86 -22.20
N PRO A 209 51.14 46.32 -23.02
CA PRO A 209 52.23 45.50 -23.54
C PRO A 209 53.44 45.42 -22.60
N ARG A 210 53.37 45.89 -21.36
CA ARG A 210 54.51 45.89 -20.44
C ARG A 210 54.12 45.49 -19.02
N GLY A 211 54.28 44.19 -18.79
CA GLY A 211 54.44 43.62 -17.46
C GLY A 211 53.11 43.28 -16.81
N ASN A 212 53.01 42.03 -16.37
CA ASN A 212 52.09 41.55 -15.34
C ASN A 212 51.72 42.63 -14.32
N THR A 213 50.63 43.37 -14.54
CA THR A 213 50.01 44.14 -13.46
C THR A 213 48.57 43.72 -13.35
N TRP A 214 48.40 42.53 -12.79
CA TRP A 214 47.33 42.25 -11.84
C TRP A 214 47.34 43.35 -10.79
N LYS A 215 46.61 44.45 -10.99
CA LYS A 215 46.52 45.50 -9.97
C LYS A 215 45.37 45.16 -9.02
N LYS A 216 45.77 44.44 -7.96
CA LYS A 216 45.00 44.09 -6.75
C LYS A 216 43.63 43.42 -7.01
N SER A 217 43.64 42.09 -6.92
CA SER A 217 42.59 41.41 -6.17
C SER A 217 42.44 42.15 -4.83
N MET A 218 41.32 42.81 -4.60
CA MET A 218 40.85 42.89 -3.22
C MET A 218 40.43 41.45 -2.91
N SER A 219 41.30 40.70 -2.25
CA SER A 219 40.84 39.52 -1.56
C SER A 219 39.91 40.07 -0.50
N ILE A 220 38.61 40.00 -0.78
CA ILE A 220 37.65 40.01 0.30
C ILE A 220 38.17 38.90 1.25
N PRO A 221 38.42 39.16 2.56
CA PRO A 221 38.82 38.15 3.52
C PRO A 221 38.28 36.73 3.24
N GLU A 222 39.04 35.69 3.57
CA GLU A 222 38.47 34.34 3.53
C GLU A 222 37.19 34.30 4.39
N ASN A 223 36.12 33.68 3.88
CA ASN A 223 34.78 33.61 4.48
C ASN A 223 33.93 34.91 4.43
N ASN A 224 34.02 35.71 3.37
CA ASN A 224 33.07 36.82 3.22
C ASN A 224 31.67 36.39 2.83
N GLN A 225 30.72 37.07 3.47
CA GLN A 225 29.29 36.91 3.31
C GLN A 225 28.71 38.22 2.78
N VAL A 226 28.05 38.19 1.63
CA VAL A 226 27.39 39.37 1.06
C VAL A 226 25.88 39.19 1.14
N TYR A 227 25.27 39.88 2.11
CA TYR A 227 23.81 39.89 2.29
C TYR A 227 23.14 40.94 1.41
N ASN A 228 23.68 42.17 1.39
CA ASN A 228 23.12 43.28 0.62
C ASN A 228 24.10 43.75 -0.45
N SER A 229 25.23 44.33 -0.03
CA SER A 229 26.17 44.89 -0.97
C SER A 229 27.58 44.95 -0.43
N ILE A 230 28.56 45.01 -1.36
CA ILE A 230 29.96 45.24 -1.02
C ILE A 230 30.58 46.18 -2.04
N GLU A 231 31.27 47.20 -1.54
CA GLU A 231 31.98 48.19 -2.35
C GLU A 231 33.40 47.70 -2.65
N ALA A 232 33.77 47.74 -3.92
CA ALA A 232 35.12 47.52 -4.40
C ALA A 232 35.76 48.84 -4.79
N LYS A 233 37.06 48.97 -4.53
CA LYS A 233 37.87 50.15 -4.87
C LYS A 233 39.23 49.73 -5.38
N PHE A 234 39.68 50.33 -6.46
CA PHE A 234 41.05 50.19 -6.95
C PHE A 234 41.50 51.45 -7.68
N GLN A 235 42.81 51.58 -7.85
CA GLN A 235 43.43 52.77 -8.42
C GLN A 235 44.08 52.44 -9.77
N VAL A 236 43.95 53.37 -10.72
CA VAL A 236 44.50 53.30 -12.07
C VAL A 236 45.41 54.49 -12.29
N GLU A 237 46.56 54.29 -12.93
CA GLU A 237 47.50 55.37 -13.24
C GLU A 237 47.00 56.21 -14.42
N LYS A 238 47.21 57.53 -14.36
CA LYS A 238 46.70 58.49 -15.36
C LYS A 238 47.28 58.25 -16.75
N GLU A 239 48.54 57.83 -16.83
CA GLU A 239 49.25 57.58 -18.10
C GLU A 239 48.59 56.48 -18.97
N GLN A 240 47.76 55.64 -18.35
CA GLN A 240 47.07 54.53 -19.00
C GLN A 240 45.71 54.92 -19.60
N ILE A 241 45.16 56.08 -19.22
CA ILE A 241 43.83 56.54 -19.67
C ILE A 241 44.01 57.86 -20.43
N LYS A 242 44.01 57.79 -21.76
CA LYS A 242 44.15 58.95 -22.65
C LYS A 242 42.81 59.55 -23.07
N SER A 243 41.79 58.71 -23.23
CA SER A 243 40.41 59.08 -23.55
C SER A 243 39.45 58.25 -22.70
N TYR A 244 38.31 58.84 -22.35
CA TYR A 244 37.28 58.21 -21.52
C TYR A 244 36.25 57.43 -22.34
N ASP A 245 36.11 57.75 -23.63
CA ASP A 245 35.09 57.17 -24.52
C ASP A 245 35.40 55.72 -24.94
N ASP A 246 36.56 55.19 -24.53
CA ASP A 246 37.16 53.95 -25.01
C ASP A 246 37.52 52.97 -23.86
N LEU A 247 36.93 53.16 -22.67
CA LEU A 247 37.18 52.32 -21.49
C LEU A 247 36.18 51.17 -21.40
N TYR A 248 36.67 49.93 -21.31
CA TYR A 248 35.84 48.76 -21.01
C TYR A 248 36.30 48.09 -19.73
N PHE A 249 35.35 47.78 -18.87
CA PHE A 249 35.59 47.06 -17.62
C PHE A 249 35.02 45.65 -17.73
N VAL A 250 35.86 44.65 -17.52
CA VAL A 250 35.48 43.25 -17.44
C VAL A 250 35.68 42.77 -16.02
N ILE A 251 34.59 42.43 -15.34
CA ILE A 251 34.61 42.04 -13.95
C ILE A 251 34.20 40.59 -13.83
N ARG A 252 35.10 39.74 -13.33
CA ARG A 252 34.84 38.32 -13.06
C ARG A 252 34.46 38.12 -11.61
N PHE A 253 33.33 37.46 -11.37
CA PHE A 253 32.81 37.08 -10.06
C PHE A 253 32.93 35.60 -9.82
N LYS A 254 33.25 35.26 -8.58
CA LYS A 254 33.07 33.92 -8.04
C LYS A 254 32.39 33.99 -6.68
N TYR A 255 31.45 33.10 -6.43
CA TYR A 255 30.88 32.90 -5.10
C TYR A 255 30.35 31.48 -4.95
N THR A 256 30.15 31.06 -3.71
CA THR A 256 29.58 29.75 -3.35
C THR A 256 28.19 29.96 -2.75
N ASP A 257 27.22 29.17 -3.20
CA ASP A 257 25.97 28.95 -2.47
C ASP A 257 26.13 27.69 -1.62
N ASP A 258 26.31 27.86 -0.32
CA ASP A 258 26.55 26.75 0.62
C ASP A 258 25.36 25.78 0.71
N ILE A 259 24.14 26.27 0.50
CA ILE A 259 22.92 25.47 0.60
C ILE A 259 22.78 24.60 -0.65
N LEU A 260 23.03 25.16 -1.83
CA LEU A 260 23.05 24.40 -3.09
C LEU A 260 24.36 23.63 -3.30
N ARG A 261 25.40 23.90 -2.49
CA ARG A 261 26.77 23.39 -2.65
C ARG A 261 27.31 23.59 -4.06
N LYS A 262 27.01 24.75 -4.64
CA LYS A 262 27.36 25.11 -6.02
C LYS A 262 28.23 26.37 -6.02
N ASP A 263 29.30 26.32 -6.80
CA ASP A 263 30.10 27.48 -7.13
C ASP A 263 29.58 28.14 -8.41
N PHE A 264 29.53 29.46 -8.39
CA PHE A 264 29.15 30.30 -9.51
C PHE A 264 30.36 31.11 -9.97
N ASP A 265 30.52 31.23 -11.30
CA ASP A 265 31.63 31.91 -11.94
C ASP A 265 31.15 32.60 -13.22
N PHE A 266 31.09 33.93 -13.21
CA PHE A 266 30.52 34.71 -14.30
C PHE A 266 31.26 36.03 -14.51
N ASN A 267 31.14 36.59 -15.70
CA ASN A 267 31.75 37.87 -16.06
C ASN A 267 30.67 38.92 -16.34
N LEU A 268 30.96 40.16 -15.99
CA LEU A 268 30.16 41.33 -16.30
C LEU A 268 31.00 42.31 -17.11
N PHE A 269 30.40 42.90 -18.14
CA PHE A 269 31.06 43.83 -19.06
C PHE A 269 30.42 45.21 -18.92
N TYR A 270 31.22 46.25 -18.68
CA TYR A 270 30.76 47.62 -18.49
C TYR A 270 31.52 48.61 -19.38
N THR A 271 30.80 49.60 -19.92
CA THR A 271 31.35 50.70 -20.72
C THR A 271 30.81 52.04 -20.18
N PRO A 272 31.59 53.13 -20.18
CA PRO A 272 31.08 54.45 -19.86
C PRO A 272 30.12 54.87 -20.96
N ARG A 273 29.01 55.54 -20.60
CA ARG A 273 28.09 56.10 -21.61
C ARG A 273 27.72 57.56 -21.39
N ASN A 274 28.01 58.15 -20.23
CA ASN A 274 27.69 59.55 -19.94
C ASN A 274 28.75 60.20 -19.05
N TYR A 275 29.49 61.16 -19.61
CA TYR A 275 30.36 62.07 -18.86
C TYR A 275 29.58 63.34 -18.50
N HIS A 276 29.07 63.43 -17.26
CA HIS A 276 28.46 64.65 -16.75
C HIS A 276 29.08 64.99 -15.39
N TYR A 277 29.61 66.21 -15.25
CA TYR A 277 30.10 66.77 -13.98
C TYR A 277 31.24 65.98 -13.29
N GLY A 278 32.16 65.36 -14.05
CA GLY A 278 33.33 64.69 -13.47
C GLY A 278 33.04 63.37 -12.76
N VAL A 279 31.86 62.79 -13.01
CA VAL A 279 31.48 61.42 -12.61
C VAL A 279 31.02 60.66 -13.84
N GLU A 280 31.71 59.56 -14.15
CA GLU A 280 31.28 58.65 -15.21
C GLU A 280 30.31 57.61 -14.65
N ASN A 281 29.13 57.53 -15.27
CA ASN A 281 28.22 56.41 -15.07
C ASN A 281 28.51 55.35 -16.13
N PHE A 282 28.69 54.11 -15.68
CA PHE A 282 28.95 52.98 -16.55
C PHE A 282 27.67 52.15 -16.74
N PHE A 283 27.55 51.52 -17.88
CA PHE A 283 26.39 50.70 -18.22
C PHE A 283 26.86 49.32 -18.68
N ASN A 284 26.00 48.32 -18.52
CA ASN A 284 26.25 47.00 -19.10
C ASN A 284 26.51 47.16 -20.60
N CYS A 285 27.57 46.52 -21.09
CA CYS A 285 27.84 46.43 -22.51
C CYS A 285 26.67 45.74 -23.21
N ASP A 286 26.29 46.22 -24.37
CA ASP A 286 25.35 45.50 -25.21
C ASP A 286 26.02 44.29 -25.91
N PRO A 287 25.26 43.34 -26.49
CA PRO A 287 25.84 42.17 -27.14
C PRO A 287 26.74 42.45 -28.35
N ARG A 288 26.71 43.66 -28.93
CA ARG A 288 27.63 44.07 -29.99
C ARG A 288 28.96 44.51 -29.37
N GLU A 289 28.92 45.35 -28.34
CA GLU A 289 30.08 45.79 -27.56
C GLU A 289 30.79 44.59 -26.91
N GLU A 290 30.06 43.66 -26.30
CA GLU A 290 30.67 42.43 -25.75
C GLU A 290 31.45 41.64 -26.80
N ARG A 291 30.95 41.53 -28.03
CA ARG A 291 31.66 40.82 -29.10
C ARG A 291 32.95 41.51 -29.48
N ILE A 292 32.96 42.85 -29.48
CA ILE A 292 34.17 43.65 -29.74
C ILE A 292 35.23 43.39 -28.66
N ILE A 293 34.81 43.21 -27.40
CA ILE A 293 35.71 42.94 -26.27
C ILE A 293 36.24 41.50 -26.28
N LYS A 294 35.41 40.52 -26.68
CA LYS A 294 35.76 39.09 -26.61
C LYS A 294 36.94 38.69 -27.50
N TYR A 295 37.06 39.26 -28.71
CA TYR A 295 38.18 38.95 -29.62
C TYR A 295 39.56 39.33 -29.04
N PRO A 296 39.78 40.56 -28.55
CA PRO A 296 41.01 40.94 -27.89
C PRO A 296 41.35 40.09 -26.66
N LEU A 297 40.36 39.71 -25.87
CA LEU A 297 40.58 38.83 -24.72
C LEU A 297 41.14 37.46 -25.16
N LEU A 298 40.68 36.92 -26.29
CA LEU A 298 41.27 35.72 -26.90
C LEU A 298 42.71 35.96 -27.37
N GLU A 299 42.95 37.05 -28.12
CA GLU A 299 44.29 37.37 -28.64
C GLU A 299 45.34 37.58 -27.54
N LEU A 300 44.91 38.13 -26.40
CA LEU A 300 45.76 38.36 -25.22
C LEU A 300 45.91 37.10 -24.32
N GLY A 301 45.30 35.97 -24.68
CA GLY A 301 45.32 34.74 -23.88
C GLY A 301 44.56 34.85 -22.55
N LEU A 302 43.58 35.74 -22.48
CA LEU A 302 42.76 36.03 -21.28
C LEU A 302 41.40 35.31 -21.35
N GLU A 303 41.40 34.07 -21.84
CA GLU A 303 40.19 33.27 -22.05
C GLU A 303 39.35 33.10 -20.78
N GLN A 304 40.01 33.18 -19.61
CA GLN A 304 39.34 33.07 -18.33
C GLN A 304 38.35 34.22 -18.03
N TYR A 305 38.33 35.29 -18.83
CA TYR A 305 37.35 36.39 -18.78
C TYR A 305 36.24 36.27 -19.84
N LEU A 306 36.26 35.19 -20.63
CA LEU A 306 35.23 34.86 -21.62
C LEU A 306 34.19 33.89 -21.06
N VAL A 307 34.57 33.13 -20.04
CA VAL A 307 33.74 32.09 -19.44
C VAL A 307 32.69 32.70 -18.51
N GLY A 308 31.48 32.90 -19.01
CA GLY A 308 30.27 32.93 -18.19
C GLY A 308 29.55 31.61 -18.41
N ASN A 309 29.63 30.69 -17.45
CA ASN A 309 28.77 29.51 -17.51
C ASN A 309 27.37 29.94 -17.05
N ASN A 310 26.38 29.63 -17.88
CA ASN A 310 24.95 29.68 -17.56
C ASN A 310 24.62 29.04 -16.21
#